data_AF-W6N7G1-F1
#
_entry.id   AF-W6N7G1-F1
#
_cell.length_a   1.000
_cell.length_b   1.000
_cell.length_c   1.000
_cell.angle_alpha   90.00
_cell.angle_beta   90.00
_cell.angle_gamma   90.00
#
_symmetry.space_group_name_H-M   'P 1'
#
loop_
_entity.id
_entity.type
_entity.pdbx_description
1 polymer ?
#
loop_
_entity_poly.entity_id
_entity_poly.type
_entity_poly.pdbx_seq_one_letter_code
_entity_poly.pdbx_strand_id
1 'polypeptide(L)'
;MNIYICDDGHREEIKNLAEFFGIHYVTRENNDFAKAGNINNALSNYCKGELFSVLDADMIPKPVYLKNMVGYFKESNVGFVQSPQVFYNPDPFQYNLNLDNKIPNEQDFFMREVQAGRARYNALFHVGTNALFNRNAIDEIGGIPTGSITEDMATGMILQARGYKSIFVNEVLAVGLSAEYYKDFAKQRKRWCRGNIQVSKKWNPLTMKGLSPIQRLLYFSGILYWYSGISKMIYIL
;
A
#
# COMPACT_ATOMS: atom_id res chain seq x y z
N MET A 1 14.02 -17.22 -4.29
CA MET A 1 12.87 -16.29 -4.31
C MET A 1 11.66 -17.10 -4.70
N ASN A 2 10.60 -17.06 -3.91
CA ASN A 2 9.35 -17.76 -4.21
C ASN A 2 8.29 -16.72 -4.59
N ILE A 3 7.51 -17.00 -5.63
CA ILE A 3 6.41 -16.14 -6.08
C ILE A 3 5.11 -16.87 -5.80
N TYR A 4 4.13 -16.13 -5.28
CA TYR A 4 2.81 -16.66 -4.95
C TYR A 4 1.75 -15.78 -5.62
N ILE A 5 0.85 -16.40 -6.39
CA ILE A 5 -0.37 -15.76 -6.85
C ILE A 5 -1.45 -16.10 -5.83
N CYS A 6 -1.95 -15.08 -5.13
CA CYS A 6 -2.97 -15.23 -4.10
C CYS A 6 -4.33 -14.87 -4.73
N ASP A 7 -5.12 -15.86 -5.12
CA ASP A 7 -6.37 -15.67 -5.85
C ASP A 7 -7.61 -15.88 -4.96
N ASP A 8 -8.36 -14.80 -4.70
CA ASP A 8 -9.67 -14.84 -4.03
C ASP A 8 -10.83 -15.22 -4.99
N GLY A 9 -10.55 -15.31 -6.31
CA GLY A 9 -11.53 -15.57 -7.35
C GLY A 9 -11.64 -17.04 -7.79
N HIS A 10 -10.77 -17.92 -7.28
CA HIS A 10 -10.75 -19.34 -7.64
C HIS A 10 -10.70 -19.61 -9.17
N ARG A 11 -9.90 -18.84 -9.90
CA ARG A 11 -9.90 -18.86 -11.37
C ARG A 11 -8.97 -19.94 -11.90
N GLU A 12 -9.53 -20.92 -12.60
CA GLU A 12 -8.75 -22.04 -13.15
C GLU A 12 -7.74 -21.55 -14.19
N GLU A 13 -8.07 -20.51 -14.97
CA GLU A 13 -7.16 -19.90 -15.92
C GLU A 13 -5.91 -19.29 -15.24
N ILE A 14 -6.08 -18.73 -14.03
CA ILE A 14 -4.96 -18.15 -13.26
C ILE A 14 -4.11 -19.26 -12.65
N LYS A 15 -4.73 -20.34 -12.18
CA LYS A 15 -4.04 -21.53 -11.68
C LYS A 15 -3.20 -22.20 -12.77
N ASN A 16 -3.76 -22.40 -13.96
CA ASN A 16 -3.05 -22.95 -15.11
C ASN A 16 -1.87 -22.06 -15.52
N LEU A 17 -2.05 -20.73 -15.48
CA LEU A 17 -0.99 -19.77 -15.76
C LEU A 17 0.13 -19.84 -14.70
N ALA A 18 -0.22 -19.97 -13.43
CA ALA A 18 0.74 -20.13 -12.35
C ALA A 18 1.57 -21.40 -12.53
N GLU A 19 0.93 -22.52 -12.87
CA GLU A 19 1.60 -23.80 -13.16
C GLU A 19 2.55 -23.66 -14.36
N PHE A 20 2.10 -23.03 -15.45
CA PHE A 20 2.92 -22.80 -16.63
C PHE A 20 4.21 -22.02 -16.33
N PHE A 21 4.15 -21.03 -15.43
CA PHE A 21 5.32 -20.25 -15.02
C PHE A 21 6.09 -20.84 -13.83
N GLY A 22 5.67 -21.98 -13.27
CA GLY A 22 6.27 -22.57 -12.07
C GLY A 22 6.08 -21.71 -10.81
N ILE A 23 4.99 -20.97 -10.73
CA ILE A 23 4.63 -20.07 -9.62
C ILE A 23 3.63 -20.78 -8.69
N HIS A 24 3.72 -20.51 -7.39
CA HIS A 24 2.78 -21.08 -6.43
C HIS A 24 1.40 -20.42 -6.55
N TYR A 25 0.37 -21.22 -6.76
CA TYR A 25 -1.02 -20.76 -6.70
C TYR A 25 -1.59 -20.98 -5.30
N VAL A 26 -2.11 -19.92 -4.69
CA VAL A 26 -2.70 -19.91 -3.36
C VAL A 26 -4.13 -19.40 -3.44
N THR A 27 -5.04 -20.11 -2.79
CA THR A 27 -6.45 -19.76 -2.65
C THR A 27 -6.90 -20.05 -1.22
N ARG A 28 -8.12 -19.66 -0.86
CA ARG A 28 -8.71 -19.92 0.46
C ARG A 28 -10.21 -20.18 0.35
N GLU A 29 -10.78 -20.89 1.32
CA GLU A 29 -12.20 -21.28 1.28
C GLU A 29 -13.17 -20.10 1.46
N ASN A 30 -12.79 -19.08 2.22
CA ASN A 30 -13.59 -17.89 2.47
C ASN A 30 -12.88 -16.60 2.01
N ASN A 31 -13.68 -15.61 1.64
CA ASN A 31 -13.18 -14.30 1.18
C ASN A 31 -13.22 -13.25 2.31
N ASP A 32 -13.06 -13.71 3.56
CA ASP A 32 -13.13 -12.84 4.73
C ASP A 32 -11.99 -11.82 4.71
N PHE A 33 -12.31 -10.57 5.05
CA PHE A 33 -11.33 -9.47 5.11
C PHE A 33 -10.59 -9.16 3.80
N ALA A 34 -11.10 -9.61 2.64
CA ALA A 34 -10.59 -9.28 1.31
C ALA A 34 -9.05 -9.42 1.21
N LYS A 35 -8.36 -8.43 0.64
CA LYS A 35 -6.90 -8.45 0.41
C LYS A 35 -6.09 -8.75 1.68
N ALA A 36 -6.43 -8.15 2.82
CA ALA A 36 -5.75 -8.39 4.10
C ALA A 36 -5.82 -9.87 4.51
N GLY A 37 -7.02 -10.46 4.41
CA GLY A 37 -7.22 -11.87 4.72
C GLY A 37 -6.49 -12.81 3.76
N ASN A 38 -6.44 -12.46 2.47
CA ASN A 38 -5.74 -13.24 1.45
C ASN A 38 -4.22 -13.25 1.70
N ILE A 39 -3.64 -12.07 1.99
CA ILE A 39 -2.23 -11.96 2.37
C ILE A 39 -1.95 -12.79 3.63
N ASN A 40 -2.77 -12.65 4.68
CA ASN A 40 -2.60 -13.42 5.92
C ASN A 40 -2.72 -14.93 5.69
N ASN A 41 -3.62 -15.40 4.84
CA ASN A 41 -3.74 -16.81 4.47
C ASN A 41 -2.44 -17.32 3.81
N ALA A 42 -1.94 -16.59 2.81
CA ALA A 42 -0.69 -16.93 2.14
C ALA A 42 0.49 -16.98 3.12
N LEU A 43 0.58 -15.95 3.97
CA LEU A 43 1.60 -15.75 4.97
C LEU A 43 1.64 -16.83 6.05
N SER A 44 0.48 -17.28 6.54
CA SER A 44 0.41 -18.30 7.61
C SER A 44 0.66 -19.71 7.07
N ASN A 45 0.12 -20.02 5.90
CA ASN A 45 0.04 -21.40 5.42
C ASN A 45 1.17 -21.77 4.44
N TYR A 46 1.70 -20.81 3.67
CA TYR A 46 2.57 -21.13 2.53
C TYR A 46 3.92 -20.40 2.55
N CYS A 47 3.94 -19.11 2.89
CA CYS A 47 5.15 -18.30 2.82
C CYS A 47 6.05 -18.52 4.05
N LYS A 48 7.34 -18.82 3.83
CA LYS A 48 8.35 -19.03 4.90
C LYS A 48 9.56 -18.09 4.81
N GLY A 49 9.50 -17.08 3.93
CA GLY A 49 10.59 -16.12 3.77
C GLY A 49 10.69 -15.14 4.93
N GLU A 50 11.91 -14.73 5.28
CA GLU A 50 12.19 -13.67 6.27
C GLU A 50 11.68 -12.30 5.84
N LEU A 51 11.68 -12.08 4.53
CA LEU A 51 11.10 -10.90 3.88
C LEU A 51 10.01 -11.34 2.90
N PHE A 52 8.97 -10.53 2.75
CA PHE A 52 7.97 -10.71 1.71
C PHE A 52 7.58 -9.38 1.08
N SER A 53 7.21 -9.41 -0.20
CA SER A 53 6.73 -8.24 -0.93
C SER A 53 5.26 -8.42 -1.28
N VAL A 54 4.51 -7.32 -1.24
CA VAL A 54 3.14 -7.27 -1.74
C VAL A 54 3.11 -6.39 -2.99
N LEU A 55 2.60 -6.95 -4.08
CA LEU A 55 2.36 -6.26 -5.34
C LEU A 55 0.90 -6.50 -5.74
N ASP A 56 0.21 -5.45 -6.13
CA ASP A 56 -1.10 -5.58 -6.78
C ASP A 56 -0.96 -6.24 -8.16
N ALA A 57 -2.03 -6.88 -8.64
CA ALA A 57 -2.00 -7.66 -9.88
C ALA A 57 -1.70 -6.82 -11.14
N ASP A 58 -1.93 -5.51 -11.07
CA ASP A 58 -1.65 -4.52 -12.11
C ASP A 58 -0.26 -3.87 -11.96
N MET A 59 0.53 -4.23 -10.94
CA MET A 59 1.82 -3.63 -10.64
C MET A 59 2.96 -4.51 -11.16
N ILE A 60 3.74 -3.97 -12.08
CA ILE A 60 4.84 -4.66 -12.76
C ILE A 60 6.17 -4.23 -12.13
N PRO A 61 6.86 -5.12 -11.38
CA PRO A 61 8.15 -4.79 -10.78
C PRO A 61 9.26 -4.77 -11.84
N LYS A 62 10.19 -3.82 -11.70
CA LYS A 62 11.43 -3.79 -12.49
C LYS A 62 12.40 -4.89 -12.01
N PRO A 63 13.33 -5.37 -12.86
CA PRO A 63 14.33 -6.37 -12.46
C PRO A 63 15.18 -5.97 -11.25
N VAL A 64 15.35 -4.67 -11.02
CA VAL A 64 16.12 -4.10 -9.88
C VAL A 64 15.30 -3.93 -8.60
N TYR A 65 13.99 -4.21 -8.61
CA TYR A 65 13.07 -3.95 -7.49
C TYR A 65 13.58 -4.50 -6.16
N LEU A 66 13.80 -5.81 -6.06
CA LEU A 66 14.30 -6.42 -4.82
C LEU A 66 15.74 -5.99 -4.52
N LYS A 67 16.60 -5.93 -5.53
CA LYS A 67 18.02 -5.54 -5.37
C LYS A 67 18.17 -4.19 -4.66
N ASN A 68 17.32 -3.23 -5.00
CA ASN A 68 17.38 -1.88 -4.45
C ASN A 68 16.69 -1.76 -3.08
N MET A 69 15.86 -2.72 -2.66
CA MET A 69 15.08 -2.64 -1.42
C MET A 69 15.58 -3.55 -0.30
N VAL A 70 16.07 -4.76 -0.60
CA VAL A 70 16.45 -5.76 0.42
C VAL A 70 17.58 -5.28 1.33
N GLY A 71 18.50 -4.47 0.80
CA GLY A 71 19.69 -4.01 1.54
C GLY A 71 19.38 -3.20 2.79
N TYR A 72 18.22 -2.55 2.85
CA TYR A 72 17.80 -1.74 4.01
C TYR A 72 17.45 -2.58 5.24
N PHE A 73 17.12 -3.86 5.07
CA PHE A 73 16.84 -4.77 6.19
C PHE A 73 18.09 -5.27 6.92
N LYS A 74 19.29 -4.83 6.53
CA LYS A 74 20.51 -5.03 7.33
C LYS A 74 20.43 -4.34 8.70
N GLU A 75 19.66 -3.25 8.80
CA GLU A 75 19.29 -2.68 10.10
C GLU A 75 18.22 -3.54 10.76
N SER A 76 18.48 -4.02 11.98
CA SER A 76 17.62 -5.00 12.66
C SER A 76 16.19 -4.53 12.97
N ASN A 77 15.93 -3.22 12.94
CA ASN A 77 14.64 -2.64 13.33
C ASN A 77 13.85 -2.06 12.13
N VAL A 78 14.10 -2.50 10.89
CA VAL A 78 13.27 -2.08 9.74
C VAL A 78 12.06 -3.00 9.62
N GLY A 79 10.87 -2.42 9.76
CA GLY A 79 9.60 -3.14 9.60
C GLY A 79 9.18 -3.25 8.13
N PHE A 80 9.35 -2.17 7.36
CA PHE A 80 9.06 -2.18 5.92
C PHE A 80 9.86 -1.14 5.13
N VAL A 81 10.02 -1.44 3.85
CA VAL A 81 10.61 -0.54 2.83
C VAL A 81 9.54 -0.32 1.76
N GLN A 82 9.20 0.93 1.47
CA GLN A 82 8.19 1.33 0.50
C GLN A 82 8.86 2.04 -0.68
N SER A 83 8.44 1.69 -1.89
CA SER A 83 8.73 2.47 -3.11
C SER A 83 7.45 3.14 -3.65
N PRO A 84 7.56 4.23 -4.42
CA PRO A 84 6.42 4.91 -5.02
C PRO A 84 5.49 3.97 -5.82
N GLN A 85 4.18 4.23 -5.78
CA GLN A 85 3.21 3.73 -6.75
C GLN A 85 3.15 4.76 -7.89
N VAL A 86 3.55 4.33 -9.08
CA VAL A 86 3.62 5.15 -10.29
C VAL A 86 2.89 4.42 -11.40
N PHE A 87 2.23 5.14 -12.29
CA PHE A 87 1.45 4.58 -13.38
C PHE A 87 2.07 4.89 -14.73
N TYR A 88 1.94 3.96 -15.69
CA TYR A 88 2.46 4.15 -17.04
C TYR A 88 1.43 4.74 -18.02
N ASN A 89 0.14 4.69 -17.69
CA ASN A 89 -0.93 5.34 -18.44
C ASN A 89 -1.41 6.62 -17.73
N PRO A 90 -1.89 7.62 -18.48
CA PRO A 90 -2.46 8.82 -17.88
C PRO A 90 -3.73 8.49 -17.10
N ASP A 91 -3.97 9.22 -16.01
CA ASP A 91 -5.26 9.18 -15.33
C ASP A 91 -6.37 9.87 -16.15
N PRO A 92 -7.66 9.71 -15.78
CA PRO A 92 -8.76 10.26 -16.57
C PRO A 92 -8.74 11.79 -16.67
N PHE A 93 -8.16 12.52 -15.72
CA PHE A 93 -8.06 13.98 -15.82
C PHE A 93 -6.95 14.37 -16.78
N GLN A 94 -5.78 13.74 -16.67
CA GLN A 94 -4.67 13.94 -17.61
C GLN A 94 -5.12 13.66 -19.05
N TYR A 95 -5.80 12.53 -19.27
CA TYR A 95 -6.27 12.12 -20.59
C TYR A 95 -7.38 13.06 -21.12
N ASN A 96 -8.48 13.24 -20.38
CA ASN A 96 -9.63 14.00 -20.87
C ASN A 96 -9.35 15.50 -21.05
N LEU A 97 -8.33 16.05 -20.37
CA LEU A 97 -7.93 17.45 -20.49
C LEU A 97 -6.72 17.66 -21.43
N ASN A 98 -6.21 16.61 -22.07
CA ASN A 98 -5.01 16.65 -22.93
C ASN A 98 -3.77 17.24 -22.20
N LEU A 99 -3.52 16.74 -20.99
CA LEU A 99 -2.44 17.17 -20.08
C LEU A 99 -1.44 16.05 -19.73
N ASP A 100 -1.61 14.84 -20.29
CA ASP A 100 -0.79 13.65 -20.05
C ASP A 100 0.73 13.88 -20.18
N ASN A 101 1.16 14.74 -21.10
CA ASN A 101 2.57 15.10 -21.28
C ASN A 101 2.95 16.48 -20.71
N LYS A 102 2.04 17.14 -19.99
CA LYS A 102 2.21 18.51 -19.49
C LYS A 102 2.28 18.59 -17.97
N ILE A 103 1.64 17.66 -17.27
CA ILE A 103 1.61 17.62 -15.82
C ILE A 103 1.92 16.20 -15.33
N PRO A 104 2.59 16.07 -14.17
CA PRO A 104 2.77 14.76 -13.54
C PRO A 104 1.41 14.18 -13.11
N ASN A 105 1.39 12.86 -12.86
CA ASN A 105 0.21 12.22 -12.31
C ASN A 105 -0.11 12.80 -10.91
N GLU A 106 -1.39 12.96 -10.58
CA GLU A 106 -1.80 13.53 -9.28
C GLU A 106 -1.20 12.77 -8.09
N GLN A 107 -1.06 11.45 -8.21
CA GLN A 107 -0.53 10.61 -7.14
C GLN A 107 0.99 10.78 -6.94
N ASP A 108 1.73 11.25 -7.96
CA ASP A 108 3.19 11.42 -7.85
C ASP A 108 3.56 12.45 -6.79
N PHE A 109 2.78 13.51 -6.61
CA PHE A 109 3.04 14.50 -5.56
C PHE A 109 3.00 13.85 -4.17
N PHE A 110 1.95 13.08 -3.89
CA PHE A 110 1.85 12.37 -2.62
C PHE A 110 2.94 11.30 -2.49
N MET A 111 3.11 10.46 -3.51
CA MET A 111 4.01 9.32 -3.45
C MET A 111 5.47 9.70 -3.42
N ARG A 112 5.90 10.76 -4.12
CA ARG A 112 7.33 11.08 -4.27
C ARG A 112 7.79 12.19 -3.34
N GLU A 113 6.97 13.21 -3.12
CA GLU A 113 7.36 14.37 -2.29
C GLU A 113 6.86 14.22 -0.86
N VAL A 114 5.55 14.02 -0.67
CA VAL A 114 4.95 13.97 0.67
C VAL A 114 5.46 12.77 1.46
N GLN A 115 5.51 11.58 0.85
CA GLN A 115 6.00 10.36 1.51
C GLN A 115 7.49 10.45 1.85
N ALA A 116 8.32 11.08 1.00
CA ALA A 116 9.72 11.33 1.33
C ALA A 116 9.88 12.25 2.55
N GLY A 117 9.06 13.31 2.65
CA GLY A 117 9.01 14.16 3.83
C GLY A 117 8.58 13.41 5.08
N ARG A 118 7.55 12.56 4.97
CA ARG A 118 7.04 11.71 6.07
C ARG A 118 8.05 10.68 6.55
N ALA A 119 8.81 10.08 5.64
CA ALA A 119 9.82 9.06 5.95
C ALA A 119 10.87 9.59 6.94
N ARG A 120 11.24 10.87 6.84
CA ARG A 120 12.20 11.52 7.76
C ARG A 120 11.75 11.50 9.23
N TYR A 121 10.44 11.40 9.47
CA TYR A 121 9.84 11.35 10.81
C TYR A 121 9.32 9.96 11.17
N ASN A 122 9.72 8.92 10.41
CA ASN A 122 9.20 7.57 10.55
C ASN A 122 7.66 7.53 10.57
N ALA A 123 7.02 8.32 9.70
CA ALA A 123 5.57 8.46 9.57
C ALA A 123 5.08 8.08 8.15
N LEU A 124 5.84 7.19 7.50
CA LEU A 124 5.63 6.75 6.12
C LEU A 124 4.35 5.92 6.01
N PHE A 125 3.52 6.19 5.00
CA PHE A 125 2.35 5.35 4.76
C PHE A 125 2.77 4.12 3.96
N HIS A 126 2.32 2.93 4.38
CA HIS A 126 2.22 1.82 3.45
C HIS A 126 0.96 2.00 2.60
N VAL A 127 1.10 1.87 1.29
CA VAL A 127 0.04 2.15 0.30
C VAL A 127 -0.51 0.91 -0.40
N GLY A 128 -0.34 -0.26 0.24
CA GLY A 128 -0.95 -1.52 -0.19
C GLY A 128 -0.15 -2.31 -1.21
N THR A 129 0.86 -1.72 -1.85
CA THR A 129 1.68 -2.35 -2.88
C THR A 129 3.09 -1.77 -2.87
N ASN A 130 3.99 -2.29 -3.69
CA ASN A 130 5.37 -1.80 -3.86
C ASN A 130 6.17 -1.71 -2.56
N ALA A 131 5.87 -2.62 -1.62
CA ALA A 131 6.47 -2.65 -0.31
C ALA A 131 7.05 -4.03 0.00
N LEU A 132 8.23 -4.02 0.61
CA LEU A 132 8.90 -5.17 1.18
C LEU A 132 8.77 -5.09 2.71
N PHE A 133 8.50 -6.21 3.36
CA PHE A 133 8.23 -6.29 4.79
C PHE A 133 9.15 -7.28 5.47
N ASN A 134 9.50 -6.99 6.72
CA ASN A 134 10.07 -7.97 7.64
C ASN A 134 8.95 -8.87 8.17
N ARG A 135 9.07 -10.18 7.94
CA ARG A 135 8.07 -11.19 8.33
C ARG A 135 7.82 -11.20 9.83
N ASN A 136 8.89 -11.15 10.64
CA ASN A 136 8.80 -11.19 12.10
C ASN A 136 8.09 -9.93 12.62
N ALA A 137 8.40 -8.76 12.05
CA ALA A 137 7.74 -7.51 12.43
C ALA A 137 6.21 -7.57 12.17
N ILE A 138 5.80 -8.20 11.07
CA ILE A 138 4.38 -8.44 10.75
C ILE A 138 3.75 -9.45 11.72
N ASP A 139 4.47 -10.52 12.10
CA ASP A 139 3.99 -11.49 13.09
C ASP A 139 3.78 -10.86 14.47
N GLU A 140 4.68 -9.98 14.92
CA GLU A 140 4.59 -9.30 16.21
C GLU A 140 3.39 -8.34 16.35
N ILE A 141 2.87 -7.85 15.21
CA ILE A 141 1.64 -7.04 15.18
C ILE A 141 0.38 -7.89 14.96
N GLY A 142 0.52 -9.21 14.83
CA GLY A 142 -0.58 -10.16 14.64
C GLY A 142 -0.99 -10.37 13.18
N GLY A 143 -0.09 -10.11 12.23
CA GLY A 143 -0.36 -10.17 10.78
C GLY A 143 -0.82 -8.82 10.20
N ILE A 144 -1.27 -8.84 8.95
CA ILE A 144 -1.86 -7.68 8.29
C ILE A 144 -3.19 -7.33 8.99
N PRO A 145 -3.40 -6.09 9.47
CA PRO A 145 -4.61 -5.71 10.19
C PRO A 145 -5.88 -5.89 9.36
N THR A 146 -6.91 -6.49 9.95
CA THR A 146 -8.19 -6.73 9.28
C THR A 146 -9.30 -5.79 9.79
N GLY A 147 -10.44 -5.75 9.09
CA GLY A 147 -11.62 -4.99 9.50
C GLY A 147 -11.59 -3.48 9.17
N SER A 148 -10.78 -3.09 8.19
CA SER A 148 -10.85 -1.81 7.47
C SER A 148 -10.68 -2.07 5.98
N ILE A 149 -11.21 -1.19 5.14
CA ILE A 149 -11.02 -1.23 3.68
C ILE A 149 -9.58 -0.86 3.28
N THR A 150 -8.87 -0.13 4.14
CA THR A 150 -7.47 0.29 3.94
C THR A 150 -6.62 -0.31 5.06
N GLU A 151 -6.38 -1.62 4.99
CA GLU A 151 -5.48 -2.35 5.87
C GLU A 151 -4.03 -1.84 5.79
N ASP A 152 -3.68 -1.27 4.64
CA ASP A 152 -2.35 -0.82 4.28
C ASP A 152 -1.82 0.29 5.20
N MET A 153 -2.56 1.40 5.30
CA MET A 153 -2.18 2.51 6.17
C MET A 153 -2.12 2.05 7.63
N ALA A 154 -3.05 1.18 8.05
CA ALA A 154 -3.06 0.62 9.39
C ALA A 154 -1.81 -0.23 9.66
N THR A 155 -1.38 -1.06 8.70
CA THR A 155 -0.18 -1.89 8.80
C THR A 155 1.05 -1.03 9.08
N GLY A 156 1.30 -0.03 8.24
CA GLY A 156 2.45 0.86 8.39
C GLY A 156 2.44 1.63 9.71
N MET A 157 1.26 2.14 10.10
CA MET A 157 1.08 2.89 11.35
C MET A 157 1.31 2.02 12.59
N ILE A 158 0.78 0.80 12.61
CA ILE A 158 0.95 -0.12 13.75
C ILE A 158 2.42 -0.54 13.89
N LEU A 159 3.11 -0.85 12.78
CA LEU A 159 4.55 -1.12 12.82
C LEU A 159 5.33 0.04 13.41
N GLN A 160 5.11 1.27 12.91
CA GLN A 160 5.80 2.45 13.41
C GLN A 160 5.46 2.77 14.86
N ALA A 161 4.22 2.54 15.29
CA ALA A 161 3.81 2.66 16.69
C ALA A 161 4.47 1.61 17.61
N ARG A 162 4.86 0.45 17.07
CA ARG A 162 5.67 -0.56 17.78
C ARG A 162 7.17 -0.24 17.78
N GLY A 163 7.58 0.88 17.18
CA GLY A 163 8.97 1.33 17.14
C GLY A 163 9.76 0.85 15.94
N TYR A 164 9.14 0.13 15.00
CA TYR A 164 9.78 -0.25 13.75
C TYR A 164 10.08 0.97 12.87
N LYS A 165 11.25 0.96 12.25
CA LYS A 165 11.61 1.93 11.21
C LYS A 165 10.94 1.57 9.90
N SER A 166 10.59 2.62 9.17
CA SER A 166 10.10 2.57 7.80
C SER A 166 11.08 3.31 6.91
N ILE A 167 11.33 2.75 5.73
CA ILE A 167 12.26 3.32 4.75
C ILE A 167 11.51 3.62 3.47
N PHE A 168 11.76 4.80 2.90
CA PHE A 168 11.21 5.19 1.62
C PHE A 168 12.31 5.25 0.57
N VAL A 169 12.19 4.41 -0.46
CA VAL A 169 13.10 4.38 -1.62
C VAL A 169 12.42 5.14 -2.74
N ASN A 170 12.77 6.42 -2.93
CA ASN A 170 12.15 7.29 -3.92
C ASN A 170 12.67 7.02 -5.34
N GLU A 171 12.54 5.78 -5.79
CA GLU A 171 12.89 5.31 -7.12
C GLU A 171 11.68 4.61 -7.73
N VAL A 172 11.48 4.77 -9.05
CA VAL A 172 10.42 4.04 -9.75
C VAL A 172 10.86 2.59 -9.92
N LEU A 173 10.52 1.73 -8.98
CA LEU A 173 10.91 0.31 -8.96
C LEU A 173 9.81 -0.64 -9.45
N ALA A 174 8.58 -0.17 -9.55
CA ALA A 174 7.46 -0.86 -10.19
C ALA A 174 6.53 0.17 -10.81
N VAL A 175 5.81 -0.22 -11.87
CA VAL A 175 4.83 0.62 -12.56
C VAL A 175 3.51 -0.11 -12.71
N GLY A 176 2.40 0.59 -12.53
CA GLY A 176 1.07 -0.01 -12.65
C GLY A 176 0.13 0.69 -13.60
N LEU A 177 -1.12 0.22 -13.60
CA LEU A 177 -2.20 0.76 -14.40
C LEU A 177 -3.08 1.70 -13.56
N SER A 178 -3.22 2.95 -14.01
CA SER A 178 -4.21 3.90 -13.48
C SER A 178 -5.60 3.59 -14.06
N ALA A 179 -6.66 4.01 -13.38
CA ALA A 179 -8.02 3.83 -13.86
C ALA A 179 -8.22 4.55 -15.21
N GLU A 180 -8.71 3.84 -16.23
CA GLU A 180 -8.92 4.40 -17.57
C GLU A 180 -10.15 5.33 -17.63
N TYR A 181 -11.21 4.97 -16.90
CA TYR A 181 -12.48 5.71 -16.91
C TYR A 181 -12.68 6.48 -15.61
N TYR A 182 -13.27 7.68 -15.73
CA TYR A 182 -13.60 8.53 -14.58
C TYR A 182 -14.46 7.80 -13.54
N LYS A 183 -15.39 6.94 -13.97
CA LYS A 183 -16.25 6.15 -13.08
C LYS A 183 -15.44 5.24 -12.15
N ASP A 184 -14.42 4.56 -12.68
CA ASP A 184 -13.58 3.65 -11.92
C ASP A 184 -12.61 4.42 -11.02
N PHE A 185 -12.08 5.54 -11.51
CA PHE A 185 -11.30 6.47 -10.71
C PHE A 185 -12.10 6.97 -9.50
N ALA A 186 -13.34 7.44 -9.71
CA ALA A 186 -14.20 7.93 -8.63
C ALA A 186 -14.55 6.80 -7.63
N LYS A 187 -14.81 5.59 -8.13
CA LYS A 187 -15.04 4.40 -7.27
C LYS A 187 -13.81 4.09 -6.42
N GLN A 188 -12.60 4.15 -6.99
CA GLN A 188 -11.35 3.94 -6.28
C GLN A 188 -11.15 4.99 -5.18
N ARG A 189 -11.27 6.29 -5.51
CA ARG A 189 -11.10 7.38 -4.53
C ARG A 189 -12.16 7.35 -3.42
N LYS A 190 -13.39 6.95 -3.73
CA LYS A 190 -14.43 6.72 -2.72
C LYS A 190 -14.04 5.62 -1.73
N ARG A 191 -13.45 4.51 -2.21
CA ARG A 191 -12.95 3.45 -1.32
C ARG A 191 -11.82 3.94 -0.43
N TRP A 192 -10.85 4.65 -0.99
CA TRP A 192 -9.72 5.20 -0.23
C TRP A 192 -10.20 6.18 0.85
N CYS A 193 -11.10 7.11 0.51
CA CYS A 193 -11.69 8.05 1.47
C CYS A 193 -12.38 7.31 2.63
N ARG A 194 -13.27 6.37 2.32
CA ARG A 194 -14.00 5.59 3.35
C ARG A 194 -13.05 4.78 4.22
N GLY A 195 -12.06 4.11 3.61
CA GLY A 195 -11.10 3.29 4.33
C GLY A 195 -10.25 4.12 5.29
N ASN A 196 -9.68 5.24 4.84
CA ASN A 196 -8.85 6.10 5.68
C ASN A 196 -9.63 6.65 6.90
N ILE A 197 -10.91 6.99 6.72
CA ILE A 197 -11.80 7.40 7.82
C ILE A 197 -12.13 6.21 8.75
N GLN A 198 -12.28 5.00 8.23
CA GLN A 198 -12.48 3.81 9.07
C GLN A 198 -11.22 3.48 9.90
N VAL A 199 -10.03 3.59 9.30
CA VAL A 199 -8.76 3.41 10.02
C VAL A 199 -8.65 4.43 11.14
N SER A 200 -8.96 5.71 10.89
CA SER A 200 -8.87 6.74 11.94
C SER A 200 -9.84 6.51 13.10
N LYS A 201 -11.00 5.88 12.85
CA LYS A 201 -11.93 5.49 13.91
C LYS A 201 -11.46 4.28 14.71
N LYS A 202 -10.92 3.26 14.05
CA LYS A 202 -10.49 2.01 14.69
C LYS A 202 -9.11 2.13 15.35
N TRP A 203 -8.17 2.76 14.64
CA TRP A 203 -6.81 3.05 15.07
C TRP A 203 -6.58 4.56 14.98
N ASN A 204 -7.09 5.29 15.98
CA ASN A 204 -6.97 6.75 15.99
C ASN A 204 -5.51 7.18 16.18
N PRO A 205 -4.87 7.82 15.19
CA PRO A 205 -3.47 8.19 15.29
C PRO A 205 -3.19 9.21 16.39
N LEU A 206 -4.17 10.03 16.78
CA LEU A 206 -3.98 11.05 17.82
C LEU A 206 -3.83 10.43 19.22
N THR A 207 -4.43 9.27 19.45
CA THR A 207 -4.46 8.61 20.77
C THR A 207 -3.68 7.30 20.81
N MET A 208 -3.25 6.78 19.65
CA MET A 208 -2.47 5.55 19.56
C MET A 208 -1.17 5.64 20.37
N LYS A 209 -0.95 4.64 21.23
CA LYS A 209 0.28 4.51 22.01
C LYS A 209 1.46 4.17 21.10
N GLY A 210 2.63 4.69 21.41
CA GLY A 210 3.87 4.41 20.69
C GLY A 210 4.20 5.35 19.51
N LEU A 211 3.21 6.10 19.00
CA LEU A 211 3.48 7.19 18.04
C LEU A 211 3.97 8.45 18.77
N SER A 212 5.06 9.04 18.28
CA SER A 212 5.56 10.36 18.68
C SER A 212 4.60 11.48 18.26
N PRO A 213 4.64 12.67 18.91
CA PRO A 213 3.75 13.78 18.56
C PRO A 213 3.78 14.17 17.08
N ILE A 214 4.96 14.15 16.44
CA ILE A 214 5.09 14.46 15.02
C ILE A 214 4.48 13.36 14.14
N GLN A 215 4.66 12.08 14.48
CA GLN A 215 4.01 10.97 13.75
C GLN A 215 2.49 11.08 13.86
N ARG A 216 1.95 11.39 15.06
CA ARG A 216 0.51 11.59 15.26
C ARG A 216 -0.04 12.69 14.36
N LEU A 217 0.64 13.84 14.33
CA LEU A 217 0.27 14.97 13.48
C LEU A 217 0.31 14.60 11.99
N LEU A 218 1.36 13.91 11.54
CA LEU A 218 1.52 13.51 10.15
C LEU A 218 0.47 12.46 9.74
N TYR A 219 0.20 11.45 10.56
CA TYR A 219 -0.89 10.50 10.27
C TYR A 219 -2.25 11.21 10.23
N PHE A 220 -2.51 12.08 11.21
CA PHE A 220 -3.75 12.84 11.26
C PHE A 220 -3.93 13.77 10.06
N SER A 221 -2.87 14.43 9.57
CA SER A 221 -2.96 15.28 8.37
C SER A 221 -3.32 14.49 7.11
N GLY A 222 -2.88 13.22 7.01
CA GLY A 222 -3.28 12.32 5.93
C GLY A 222 -4.77 11.97 5.97
N ILE A 223 -5.36 11.88 7.17
CA ILE A 223 -6.80 11.67 7.34
C ILE A 223 -7.58 12.96 7.04
N LEU A 224 -7.09 14.12 7.49
CA LEU A 224 -7.72 15.42 7.23
C LEU A 224 -7.84 15.72 5.74
N TYR A 225 -6.89 15.27 4.91
CA TYR A 225 -6.96 15.40 3.45
C TYR A 225 -8.29 14.87 2.88
N TRP A 226 -8.83 13.78 3.42
CA TRP A 226 -10.08 13.18 2.96
C TRP A 226 -11.34 14.00 3.30
N TYR A 227 -11.21 15.02 4.14
CA TYR A 227 -12.27 16.00 4.42
C TYR A 227 -12.16 17.26 3.54
N SER A 228 -11.12 17.39 2.72
CA SER A 228 -10.94 18.56 1.83
C SER A 228 -12.07 18.76 0.81
N GLY A 229 -12.84 17.71 0.49
CA GLY A 229 -14.02 17.82 -0.34
C GLY A 229 -15.09 18.75 0.26
N ILE A 230 -15.25 18.72 1.59
CA ILE A 230 -16.22 19.57 2.31
C ILE A 230 -15.76 21.03 2.25
N SER A 231 -14.48 21.31 2.48
CA SER A 231 -13.97 22.67 2.39
C SER A 231 -14.13 23.23 0.96
N LYS A 232 -13.86 22.41 -0.06
CA LYS A 232 -14.10 22.79 -1.46
C LYS A 232 -15.57 23.10 -1.75
N MET A 233 -16.51 22.30 -1.23
CA MET A 233 -17.93 22.60 -1.37
C MET A 233 -18.31 23.94 -0.74
N ILE A 234 -17.82 24.22 0.47
CA ILE A 234 -18.08 25.50 1.15
C ILE A 234 -17.52 26.68 0.35
N TYR A 235 -16.36 26.54 -0.30
CA TYR A 235 -15.78 27.61 -1.12
C TYR A 235 -16.51 27.84 -2.46
N ILE A 236 -17.25 26.85 -2.95
CA ILE A 236 -17.98 26.94 -4.23
C ILE A 236 -19.39 27.51 -4.03
N LEU A 237 -19.99 27.29 -2.86
CA LEU A 237 -21.28 27.84 -2.44
C LEU A 237 -21.16 29.32 -2.07
#